data_AF-A0A7V3XKR9-F1
#
_entry.id   AF-A0A7V3XKR9-F1
#
_cell.length_a   1.000
_cell.length_b   1.000
_cell.length_c   1.000
_cell.angle_alpha   90.00
_cell.angle_beta   90.00
_cell.angle_gamma   90.00
#
_symmetry.space_group_name_H-M   'P 1'
#
loop_
_entity.id
_entity.type
_entity.pdbx_description
1 polymer ?
#
loop_
_entity_poly.entity_id
_entity_poly.type
_entity_poly.pdbx_seq_one_letter_code
_entity_poly.pdbx_strand_id
1 'polypeptide(L)'
;MAERKTLHITVTAGPYGSESPVSVFRLVDTALDRGYDVNVLAYEDAVLLTAKAQKQHDDPIWKDRAEHHTDAGKAHSTTAEFVERLLAKGQGEPHLNWYV
;
A
#
# COMPACT_ATOMS: atom_id res chain seq x y z
N MET A 1 -25.42 15.18 10.18
CA MET A 1 -24.64 14.43 9.18
C MET A 1 -24.72 12.96 9.56
N ALA A 2 -24.83 12.04 8.59
CA ALA A 2 -24.74 10.62 8.92
C ALA A 2 -23.36 10.34 9.54
N GLU A 3 -23.31 9.47 10.55
CA GLU A 3 -22.06 9.05 11.17
C GLU A 3 -21.12 8.49 10.10
N ARG A 4 -19.87 8.95 10.09
CA ARG A 4 -18.84 8.46 9.17
C ARG A 4 -18.55 7.00 9.46
N LYS A 5 -18.50 6.16 8.43
CA LYS A 5 -18.20 4.73 8.58
C LYS A 5 -16.69 4.50 8.53
N THR A 6 -16.22 3.52 9.28
CA THR A 6 -14.82 3.12 9.32
C THR A 6 -14.60 1.77 8.65
N LEU A 7 -13.63 1.68 7.74
CA LEU A 7 -13.16 0.44 7.13
C LEU A 7 -11.94 -0.09 7.88
N HIS A 8 -12.04 -1.32 8.39
CA HIS A 8 -10.93 -2.01 9.06
C HIS A 8 -10.33 -3.05 8.11
N ILE A 9 -9.02 -2.99 7.90
CA ILE A 9 -8.29 -3.87 6.99
C ILE A 9 -7.13 -4.50 7.75
N THR A 10 -7.00 -5.83 7.67
CA THR A 10 -5.80 -6.54 8.10
C THR A 10 -5.01 -6.94 6.86
N VAL A 11 -3.72 -6.65 6.85
CA VAL A 11 -2.79 -7.06 5.79
C VAL A 11 -1.70 -7.90 6.41
N THR A 12 -1.44 -9.07 5.83
CA THR A 12 -0.34 -9.97 6.27
C THR A 12 0.78 -10.08 5.26
N ALA A 13 0.50 -9.82 3.98
CA ALA A 13 1.49 -9.91 2.92
C ALA A 13 2.50 -8.75 2.97
N GLY A 14 3.79 -9.10 2.91
CA GLY A 14 4.89 -8.15 2.83
C GLY A 14 5.13 -7.57 1.42
N PRO A 15 6.15 -6.71 1.27
CA PRO A 15 6.50 -6.11 -0.02
C PRO A 15 7.00 -7.15 -1.02
N TYR A 16 6.84 -6.84 -2.32
CA TYR A 16 7.40 -7.55 -3.49
C TYR A 16 6.92 -8.98 -3.76
N GLY A 17 6.60 -9.77 -2.74
CA GLY A 17 6.24 -11.19 -2.89
C GLY A 17 4.82 -11.44 -3.40
N SER A 18 3.95 -10.42 -3.42
CA SER A 18 2.59 -10.51 -3.96
C SER A 18 2.01 -9.14 -4.31
N GLU A 19 0.99 -9.12 -5.15
CA GLU A 19 0.20 -7.92 -5.52
C GLU A 19 -0.88 -7.56 -4.48
N SER A 20 -1.05 -8.38 -3.44
CA SER A 20 -2.08 -8.15 -2.41
C SER A 20 -1.95 -6.80 -1.71
N PRO A 21 -0.75 -6.34 -1.27
CA PRO A 21 -0.59 -5.03 -0.66
C PRO A 21 -0.98 -3.89 -1.60
N VAL A 22 -0.61 -3.97 -2.89
CA VAL A 22 -0.95 -2.94 -3.88
C VAL A 22 -2.46 -2.81 -4.05
N SER A 23 -3.18 -3.94 -4.06
CA SER A 23 -4.64 -3.95 -4.10
C SER A 23 -5.26 -3.33 -2.85
N VAL A 24 -4.69 -3.61 -1.67
CA VAL A 24 -5.11 -2.96 -0.42
C VAL A 24 -4.86 -1.46 -0.47
N PHE A 25 -3.71 -1.00 -0.99
CA PHE A 25 -3.42 0.43 -1.08
C PHE A 25 -4.45 1.17 -1.94
N ARG A 26 -4.85 0.57 -3.07
CA ARG A 26 -5.91 1.11 -3.93
C ARG A 26 -7.27 1.13 -3.22
N LEU A 27 -7.56 0.11 -2.41
CA LEU A 27 -8.78 0.07 -1.60
C LEU A 27 -8.79 1.18 -0.53
N VAL A 28 -7.68 1.37 0.18
CA VAL A 28 -7.51 2.46 1.16
C VAL A 28 -7.69 3.82 0.49
N ASP A 29 -7.02 4.04 -0.65
CA ASP A 29 -7.11 5.27 -1.43
C ASP A 29 -8.56 5.60 -1.82
N THR A 30 -9.28 4.60 -2.35
CA THR A 30 -10.68 4.72 -2.77
C THR A 30 -11.62 4.90 -1.58
N ALA A 31 -11.36 4.25 -0.44
CA ALA A 31 -12.17 4.38 0.76
C ALA A 31 -12.07 5.80 1.33
N LEU A 32 -10.86 6.37 1.38
CA LEU A 32 -10.64 7.76 1.78
C LEU A 32 -11.36 8.74 0.82
N ASP A 33 -11.31 8.53 -0.50
CA ASP A 33 -12.04 9.39 -1.45
C ASP A 33 -13.55 9.34 -1.27
N ARG A 34 -14.08 8.22 -0.78
CA ARG A 34 -15.50 8.05 -0.47
C ARG A 34 -15.90 8.53 0.91
N GLY A 35 -14.97 9.14 1.65
CA GLY A 35 -15.23 9.71 2.97
C GLY A 35 -15.26 8.69 4.10
N TYR A 36 -14.75 7.47 3.91
CA TYR A 36 -14.59 6.49 4.98
C TYR A 36 -13.31 6.77 5.76
N ASP A 37 -13.39 6.70 7.09
CA ASP A 37 -12.19 6.52 7.89
C ASP A 37 -11.62 5.12 7.64
N VAL A 38 -10.30 4.97 7.70
CA VAL A 38 -9.65 3.69 7.43
C VAL A 38 -8.66 3.35 8.53
N ASN A 39 -8.73 2.11 9.00
CA ASN A 39 -7.79 1.53 9.96
C ASN A 39 -7.11 0.33 9.29
N VAL A 40 -5.79 0.42 9.09
CA VAL A 40 -4.98 -0.68 8.57
C VAL A 40 -4.16 -1.29 9.70
N LEU A 41 -4.32 -2.58 9.94
CA LEU A 41 -3.42 -3.38 10.76
C LEU A 41 -2.48 -4.15 9.83
N ALA A 42 -1.21 -3.74 9.82
CA ALA A 42 -0.13 -4.47 9.17
C ALA A 42 0.45 -5.48 10.16
N TYR A 43 0.30 -6.76 9.87
CA TYR A 43 0.73 -7.88 10.72
C TYR A 43 1.59 -8.87 9.91
N GLU A 44 2.34 -9.76 10.57
CA GLU A 44 3.28 -10.70 9.90
C GLU A 44 4.28 -9.98 8.98
N ASP A 45 4.35 -10.37 7.70
CA ASP A 45 5.29 -9.78 6.74
C ASP A 45 4.90 -8.36 6.35
N ALA A 46 3.64 -7.96 6.58
CA ALA A 46 3.15 -6.62 6.26
C ALA A 46 3.79 -5.52 7.11
N VAL A 47 4.41 -5.86 8.25
CA VAL A 47 5.18 -4.90 9.04
C VAL A 47 6.34 -4.29 8.24
N LEU A 48 6.79 -4.97 7.19
CA LEU A 48 7.84 -4.50 6.30
C LEU A 48 7.33 -3.55 5.21
N LEU A 49 6.02 -3.32 5.07
CA LEU A 49 5.46 -2.43 4.04
C LEU A 49 5.90 -0.97 4.20
N THR A 50 6.30 -0.56 5.41
CA THR A 50 6.81 0.80 5.70
C THR A 50 8.32 0.84 5.91
N ALA A 51 9.03 -0.26 5.63
CA ALA A 51 10.46 -0.36 5.91
C ALA A 51 11.27 0.63 5.05
N LYS A 52 11.96 1.57 5.71
CA LYS A 52 12.82 2.59 5.08
C LYS A 52 13.94 2.01 4.20
N ALA A 53 14.33 0.76 4.45
CA ALA A 53 15.41 0.09 3.72
C ALA A 53 14.97 -0.52 2.38
N GLN A 54 13.67 -0.44 2.02
CA GLN A 54 13.18 -0.87 0.72
C GLN A 54 13.90 -0.13 -0.43
N LYS A 55 14.16 -0.84 -1.53
CA LYS A 55 14.78 -0.31 -2.74
C LYS A 55 14.02 -0.82 -3.95
N GLN A 56 13.83 0.03 -4.93
CA GLN A 56 13.37 -0.40 -6.25
C GLN A 56 14.35 -1.42 -6.83
N HIS A 57 13.83 -2.49 -7.42
CA HIS A 57 14.62 -3.56 -7.99
C HIS A 57 13.83 -4.27 -9.08
N ASP A 58 14.54 -4.83 -10.06
CA ASP A 58 13.88 -5.66 -11.06
C ASP A 58 13.33 -6.94 -10.43
N ASP A 59 12.24 -7.48 -10.98
CA ASP A 59 11.78 -8.79 -10.56
C ASP A 59 12.82 -9.84 -11.01
N PRO A 60 13.39 -10.63 -10.09
CA PRO A 60 14.41 -11.61 -10.44
C PRO A 60 13.89 -12.74 -11.35
N ILE A 61 12.57 -12.94 -11.44
CA ILE A 61 11.91 -14.01 -12.21
C ILE A 61 11.52 -13.53 -13.61
N TRP A 62 11.08 -12.28 -13.77
CA TRP A 62 10.53 -11.75 -15.05
C TRP A 62 11.54 -10.97 -15.90
N LYS A 63 12.83 -11.32 -15.85
CA LYS A 63 13.92 -10.59 -16.52
C LYS A 63 13.82 -10.56 -18.05
N ASP A 64 13.05 -11.47 -18.64
CA ASP A 64 12.94 -11.69 -20.08
C ASP A 64 11.56 -11.29 -20.64
N ARG A 65 10.67 -10.71 -19.82
CA ARG A 65 9.31 -10.34 -20.21
C ARG A 65 9.11 -8.85 -20.31
N ALA A 66 9.04 -8.35 -21.54
CA ALA A 66 8.81 -6.94 -21.86
C ALA A 66 7.56 -6.32 -21.18
N GLU A 67 6.53 -7.13 -20.90
CA GLU A 67 5.27 -6.73 -20.25
C GLU A 67 5.38 -6.47 -18.73
N HIS A 68 6.39 -7.05 -18.06
CA HIS A 68 6.64 -6.87 -16.62
C HIS A 68 7.58 -5.69 -16.34
N HIS A 69 8.05 -5.00 -17.38
CA HIS A 69 8.81 -3.77 -17.29
C HIS A 69 7.80 -2.62 -17.31
N THR A 70 7.42 -2.09 -16.15
CA THR A 70 6.66 -0.82 -16.11
C THR A 70 7.42 0.26 -16.89
N ASP A 71 6.70 1.19 -17.52
CA ASP A 71 7.11 2.18 -18.56
C ASP A 71 8.42 2.99 -18.37
N ALA A 72 9.17 2.80 -17.29
CA ALA A 72 10.46 3.45 -17.01
C ALA A 72 11.65 2.48 -16.82
N GLY A 73 11.50 1.17 -17.10
CA GLY A 73 12.62 0.22 -17.10
C GLY A 73 13.29 -0.03 -15.74
N LYS A 74 12.58 0.22 -14.63
CA LYS A 74 12.97 -0.19 -13.26
C LYS A 74 11.77 -0.80 -12.57
N ALA A 75 11.88 -2.04 -12.10
CA ALA A 75 10.74 -2.76 -11.53
C ALA A 75 10.51 -2.49 -10.04
N HIS A 76 9.30 -2.89 -9.60
CA HIS A 76 8.78 -2.89 -8.24
C HIS A 76 9.00 -1.57 -7.47
N SER A 77 8.05 -0.64 -7.61
CA SER A 77 7.99 0.54 -6.73
C SER A 77 7.94 0.12 -5.26
N THR A 78 8.54 0.90 -4.36
CA THR A 78 8.57 0.55 -2.94
C THR A 78 7.17 0.69 -2.35
N THR A 79 6.72 -0.28 -1.55
CA THR A 79 5.44 -0.15 -0.86
C THR A 79 5.51 0.95 0.20
N ALA A 80 6.70 1.27 0.72
CA ALA A 80 6.91 2.36 1.66
C ALA A 80 6.49 3.72 1.08
N GLU A 81 6.87 4.03 -0.17
CA GLU A 81 6.45 5.27 -0.86
C GLU A 81 4.93 5.31 -1.08
N PHE A 82 4.28 4.17 -1.31
CA PHE A 82 2.82 4.11 -1.41
C PHE A 82 2.15 4.40 -0.07
N VAL A 83 2.60 3.74 0.99
CA VAL A 83 2.04 3.95 2.33
C VAL A 83 2.25 5.38 2.80
N GLU A 84 3.42 5.99 2.52
CA GLU A 84 3.67 7.40 2.83
C GLU A 84 2.65 8.33 2.15
N ARG A 85 2.35 8.12 0.86
CA ARG A 85 1.33 8.91 0.15
C ARG A 85 -0.08 8.72 0.73
N LEU A 86 -0.43 7.50 1.14
CA LEU A 86 -1.72 7.24 1.78
C LEU A 86 -1.82 7.89 3.14
N LEU A 87 -0.75 7.82 3.95
CA LEU A 87 -0.66 8.50 5.24
C LEU A 87 -0.81 10.01 5.07
N ALA A 88 -0.16 10.60 4.07
CA ALA A 88 -0.32 12.02 3.73
C ALA A 88 -1.77 12.37 3.36
N LYS A 89 -2.43 11.53 2.54
CA LYS A 89 -3.84 11.71 2.16
C LYS A 89 -4.78 11.65 3.36
N GLY A 90 -4.55 10.71 4.28
CA GLY A 90 -5.39 10.48 5.46
C GLY A 90 -4.97 11.25 6.72
N GLN A 91 -4.18 12.33 6.61
CA GLN A 91 -3.82 13.17 7.77
C GLN A 91 -5.01 13.98 8.32
N GLY A 92 -6.03 14.21 7.51
CA GLY A 92 -7.21 15.01 7.85
C GLY A 92 -8.47 14.17 8.00
N GLU A 93 -9.60 14.72 7.57
CA GLU A 93 -10.85 13.97 7.44
C GLU A 93 -11.13 13.62 5.98
N PRO A 94 -11.41 12.34 5.65
CA PRO A 94 -11.37 11.17 6.54
C PRO A 94 -9.94 10.76 6.92
N HIS A 95 -9.81 10.10 8.07
CA HIS A 95 -8.50 9.76 8.63
C HIS A 95 -8.02 8.36 8.20
N LEU A 96 -6.70 8.20 8.06
CA LEU A 96 -6.05 6.89 7.96
C LEU A 96 -5.21 6.63 9.22
N ASN A 97 -5.53 5.56 9.95
CA ASN A 97 -4.66 5.01 10.98
C ASN A 97 -3.92 3.78 10.44
N TRP A 98 -2.62 3.71 10.71
CA TRP A 98 -1.76 2.60 10.32
C TRP A 98 -1.10 2.01 11.56
N TYR A 99 -1.44 0.76 11.87
CA TYR A 99 -0.91 0.01 12.99
C TYR A 99 0.09 -1.03 12.50
N VAL A 100 1.18 -1.20 13.25
CA VAL A 100 2.29 -2.14 13.02
C VAL A 100 2.61 -2.87 14.32
#